data_AF-A0A1G1WVC8-F1
#
_entry.id   AF-A0A1G1WVC8-F1
#
_cell.length_a   1.000
_cell.length_b   1.000
_cell.length_c   1.000
_cell.angle_alpha   90.00
_cell.angle_beta   90.00
_cell.angle_gamma   90.00
#
_symmetry.space_group_name_H-M   'P 1'
#
loop_
_entity.id
_entity.type
_entity.pdbx_description
1 polymer ?
#
loop_
_entity_poly.entity_id
_entity_poly.type
_entity_poly.pdbx_seq_one_letter_code
_entity_poly.pdbx_strand_id
1 'polypeptide(L)'
;METVVDEGLFVIKKNGRRERFDSGKLLAGLYKACEKRHPPLGSVESIAYKVESILRSWGGPEVSSSDIGRLVLAELRELDQIAYLRFASVYLGFSSLEDLQAEIEAMRGQKESPVADCQTTLWPIEQMEDLTRSVLRFQVKRKRGRPKGKKRAG
;
A
#
# COMPACT_ATOMS: atom_id res chain seq x y z
N MET A 1 13.84 -12.14 -33.98
CA MET A 1 13.06 -11.99 -32.75
C MET A 1 13.70 -12.89 -31.73
N GLU A 2 14.39 -12.30 -30.76
CA GLU A 2 14.97 -13.02 -29.63
C GLU A 2 13.80 -13.49 -28.75
N THR A 3 13.50 -14.79 -28.79
CA THR A 3 12.54 -15.39 -27.87
C THR A 3 13.22 -15.43 -26.51
N VAL A 4 12.86 -14.49 -25.63
CA VAL A 4 13.27 -14.53 -24.23
C VAL A 4 12.74 -15.85 -23.66
N VAL A 5 13.66 -16.78 -23.41
CA VAL A 5 13.35 -18.07 -22.78
C VAL A 5 13.01 -17.72 -21.34
N ASP A 6 11.73 -17.69 -21.01
CA ASP A 6 11.27 -17.58 -19.62
C ASP A 6 11.74 -18.84 -18.90
N GLU A 7 12.89 -18.77 -18.22
CA GLU A 7 13.31 -19.79 -17.28
C GLU A 7 12.20 -19.91 -16.23
N GLY A 8 11.42 -20.99 -16.34
CA GLY A 8 10.16 -21.11 -15.62
C GLY A 8 10.38 -21.08 -14.12
N LEU A 9 9.81 -20.09 -13.44
CA LEU A 9 9.74 -20.03 -11.99
C LEU A 9 8.75 -21.10 -11.49
N PHE A 10 9.16 -21.89 -10.50
CA PHE A 10 8.29 -22.90 -9.89
C PHE A 10 7.96 -22.56 -8.44
N VAL A 11 6.74 -22.88 -8.02
CA VAL A 11 6.26 -22.71 -6.65
C VAL A 11 6.15 -24.06 -5.97
N ILE A 12 6.80 -24.20 -4.82
CA ILE A 12 6.60 -25.32 -3.90
C ILE A 12 5.49 -24.96 -2.93
N LYS A 13 4.36 -25.69 -3.00
CA LYS A 13 3.22 -25.51 -2.11
C LYS A 13 3.49 -26.09 -0.72
N LYS A 14 2.66 -25.72 0.27
CA LYS A 14 2.74 -26.26 1.65
C LYS A 14 2.72 -27.80 1.72
N ASN A 15 2.06 -28.47 0.78
CA ASN A 15 2.02 -29.93 0.69
C ASN A 15 3.21 -30.55 -0.06
N GLY A 16 4.24 -29.76 -0.40
CA GLY A 16 5.41 -30.19 -1.15
C GLY A 16 5.21 -30.29 -2.67
N ARG A 17 3.99 -30.07 -3.18
CA ARG A 17 3.73 -30.11 -4.62
C ARG A 17 4.41 -28.95 -5.33
N ARG A 18 5.13 -29.26 -6.40
CA ARG A 18 5.71 -28.27 -7.32
C ARG A 18 4.71 -27.93 -8.42
N GLU A 19 4.46 -26.64 -8.63
CA GLU A 19 3.69 -26.12 -9.77
C GLU A 19 4.42 -24.97 -10.45
N ARG A 20 4.12 -24.67 -11.72
CA ARG A 20 4.65 -23.47 -12.37
C ARG A 20 4.03 -22.23 -11.73
N PHE A 21 4.84 -21.20 -11.51
CA PHE A 21 4.34 -19.90 -11.08
C PHE A 21 3.42 -19.33 -12.15
N ASP A 22 2.30 -18.78 -11.70
CA ASP A 22 1.26 -18.20 -12.53
C ASP A 22 0.87 -16.85 -11.92
N SER A 23 1.26 -15.78 -12.59
CA SER A 23 0.97 -14.40 -12.16
C SER A 23 -0.53 -14.10 -12.18
N GLY A 24 -1.32 -14.80 -13.01
CA GLY A 24 -2.77 -14.70 -13.03
C GLY A 24 -3.40 -15.20 -11.73
N LYS A 25 -2.90 -16.30 -11.16
CA LYS A 25 -3.35 -16.78 -9.83
C LYS A 25 -3.02 -15.78 -8.72
N LEU A 26 -1.85 -15.15 -8.78
CA LEU A 26 -1.44 -14.13 -7.81
C LEU A 26 -2.37 -12.91 -7.88
N LEU A 27 -2.59 -12.38 -9.09
CA LEU A 27 -3.51 -11.27 -9.33
C LEU A 27 -4.93 -11.57 -8.86
N ALA A 28 -5.47 -12.74 -9.20
CA ALA A 28 -6.80 -13.14 -8.76
C ALA A 28 -6.92 -13.18 -7.22
N GLY A 29 -5.88 -13.66 -6.53
CA GLY A 29 -5.81 -13.65 -5.07
C GLY A 29 -5.79 -12.23 -4.49
N LEU A 30 -5.02 -11.33 -5.09
CA LEU A 30 -4.94 -9.92 -4.69
C LEU A 30 -6.27 -9.19 -4.90
N TYR A 31 -6.92 -9.33 -6.06
CA TYR A 31 -8.23 -8.71 -6.30
C TYR A 31 -9.29 -9.21 -5.31
N LYS A 32 -9.27 -10.50 -4.98
CA LYS A 32 -10.18 -11.07 -3.97
C LYS A 32 -9.93 -10.50 -2.57
N ALA A 33 -8.67 -10.19 -2.23
CA ALA A 33 -8.34 -9.51 -0.99
C ALA A 33 -8.82 -8.05 -0.98
N CYS A 34 -8.70 -7.35 -2.11
CA CYS A 34 -9.11 -5.95 -2.27
C CYS A 34 -10.59 -5.74 -2.60
N GLU A 35 -11.40 -6.79 -2.66
CA GLU A 35 -12.81 -6.68 -3.06
C GLU A 35 -13.60 -5.71 -2.17
N LYS A 36 -14.41 -4.84 -2.80
CA LYS A 36 -15.18 -3.74 -2.16
C LYS A 36 -14.33 -2.61 -1.57
N ARG A 37 -13.00 -2.72 -1.62
CA ARG A 37 -12.08 -1.61 -1.44
C ARG A 37 -11.78 -1.07 -2.83
N HIS A 38 -11.65 0.24 -2.97
CA HIS A 38 -11.22 0.86 -4.24
C HIS A 38 -9.75 1.25 -4.08
N PRO A 39 -8.79 0.30 -4.19
CA PRO A 39 -7.39 0.68 -4.20
C PRO A 39 -7.12 1.58 -5.42
N PRO A 40 -6.06 2.42 -5.39
CA PRO A 40 -5.71 3.24 -6.53
C PRO A 40 -5.50 2.36 -7.77
N LEU A 41 -5.98 2.84 -8.93
CA LEU A 41 -5.91 2.11 -10.19
C LEU A 41 -4.47 1.65 -10.48
N GLY A 42 -4.31 0.38 -10.85
CA GLY A 42 -2.98 -0.19 -11.16
C GLY A 42 -2.17 -0.63 -9.94
N SER A 43 -2.61 -0.36 -8.70
CA SER A 43 -1.84 -0.70 -7.50
C SER A 43 -1.73 -2.21 -7.30
N VAL A 44 -2.80 -2.95 -7.57
CA VAL A 44 -2.82 -4.42 -7.41
C VAL A 44 -1.89 -5.08 -8.41
N GLU A 45 -1.91 -4.60 -9.66
CA GLU A 45 -1.06 -5.03 -10.75
C GLU A 45 0.41 -4.69 -10.47
N SER A 46 0.66 -3.50 -9.91
CA SER A 46 1.99 -3.08 -9.48
C SER A 46 2.55 -3.98 -8.37
N ILE A 47 1.73 -4.34 -7.38
CA ILE A 47 2.13 -5.30 -6.32
C ILE A 47 2.47 -6.66 -6.95
N ALA A 48 1.62 -7.19 -7.82
CA ALA A 48 1.87 -8.49 -8.45
C ALA A 48 3.18 -8.48 -9.25
N TYR A 49 3.42 -7.43 -10.04
CA TYR A 49 4.65 -7.25 -10.80
C TYR A 49 5.88 -7.15 -9.89
N LYS A 50 5.78 -6.37 -8.81
CA LYS A 50 6.87 -6.20 -7.84
C LYS A 50 7.20 -7.52 -7.13
N VAL A 51 6.20 -8.27 -6.69
CA VAL A 51 6.38 -9.60 -6.11
C VAL A 51 7.07 -10.54 -7.11
N GLU A 52 6.60 -10.60 -8.36
CA GLU A 52 7.22 -11.42 -9.40
C GLU A 52 8.68 -11.02 -9.65
N SER A 53 8.97 -9.72 -9.74
CA SER A 53 10.32 -9.19 -9.91
C SER A 53 11.24 -9.61 -8.76
N ILE A 54 10.76 -9.53 -7.51
CA ILE A 54 11.51 -9.98 -6.33
C ILE A 54 11.80 -11.49 -6.40
N LEU A 55 10.79 -12.31 -6.71
CA LEU A 55 10.96 -13.76 -6.83
C LEU A 55 12.00 -14.13 -7.91
N ARG A 56 11.98 -13.44 -9.05
CA ARG A 56 12.96 -13.65 -10.13
C ARG A 56 14.35 -13.18 -9.73
N SER A 57 14.47 -12.10 -8.97
CA SER A 57 15.76 -11.56 -8.51
C SER A 57 16.49 -12.48 -7.52
N TRP A 58 15.78 -13.41 -6.86
CA TRP A 58 16.40 -14.43 -6.02
C TRP A 58 17.25 -15.43 -6.81
N GLY A 59 17.11 -15.47 -8.14
CA GLY A 59 17.94 -16.30 -9.04
C GLY A 59 17.72 -17.80 -8.89
N GLY A 60 16.79 -18.24 -8.05
CA GLY A 60 16.44 -19.64 -7.85
C GLY A 60 15.31 -20.10 -8.79
N PRO A 61 15.34 -21.36 -9.27
CA PRO A 61 14.28 -21.91 -10.11
C PRO A 61 13.00 -22.22 -9.32
N GLU A 62 13.08 -22.23 -7.98
CA GLU A 62 12.01 -22.65 -7.07
C GLU A 62 11.83 -21.64 -5.94
N VAL A 63 10.57 -21.34 -5.62
CA VAL A 63 10.17 -20.46 -4.52
C VAL A 63 9.07 -21.12 -3.69
N SER A 64 9.05 -20.91 -2.38
CA SER A 64 7.97 -21.48 -1.57
C SER A 64 6.71 -20.64 -1.68
N SER A 65 5.53 -21.26 -1.62
CA SER A 65 4.26 -20.52 -1.54
C SER A 65 4.18 -19.65 -0.30
N SER A 66 4.91 -20.02 0.76
CA SER A 66 4.99 -19.25 1.98
C SER A 66 5.70 -17.92 1.73
N ASP A 67 6.80 -17.92 0.97
CA ASP A 67 7.55 -16.71 0.61
C ASP A 67 6.69 -15.73 -0.18
N ILE A 68 5.99 -16.23 -1.19
CA ILE A 68 5.07 -15.42 -2.01
C ILE A 68 4.03 -14.74 -1.12
N GLY A 69 3.39 -15.50 -0.22
CA GLY A 69 2.40 -14.95 0.69
C GLY A 69 2.97 -13.89 1.65
N ARG A 70 4.21 -14.06 2.13
CA ARG A 70 4.87 -13.04 2.97
C ARG A 70 5.15 -11.75 2.20
N LEU A 71 5.62 -11.85 0.96
CA LEU A 71 5.83 -10.67 0.11
C LEU A 71 4.52 -9.94 -0.14
N VAL A 72 3.45 -10.68 -0.46
CA VAL A 72 2.11 -10.10 -0.65
C VAL A 72 1.60 -9.41 0.61
N LEU A 73 1.77 -10.02 1.79
CA LEU A 73 1.39 -9.41 3.06
C LEU A 73 2.13 -8.10 3.31
N ALA A 74 3.44 -8.06 3.05
CA ALA A 74 4.22 -6.84 3.21
C ALA A 74 3.70 -5.70 2.31
N GLU A 75 3.44 -5.99 1.04
CA GLU A 75 2.94 -4.99 0.09
C GLU A 75 1.49 -4.54 0.40
N LEU A 76 0.62 -5.48 0.78
CA LEU A 76 -0.76 -5.16 1.16
C LEU A 76 -0.84 -4.34 2.45
N ARG A 77 0.06 -4.56 3.40
CA ARG A 77 0.09 -3.81 4.67
C ARG A 77 0.29 -2.32 4.46
N GLU A 78 1.11 -1.96 3.46
CA GLU A 78 1.35 -0.57 3.06
C GLU A 78 0.21 -0.01 2.20
N LEU A 79 -0.46 -0.85 1.40
CA LEU A 79 -1.53 -0.41 0.50
C LEU A 79 -2.88 -0.22 1.23
N ASP A 80 -3.37 -1.25 1.92
CA ASP A 80 -4.68 -1.25 2.57
C ASP A 80 -4.72 -2.29 3.71
N GLN A 81 -4.93 -1.82 4.93
CA GLN A 81 -4.97 -2.64 6.14
C GLN A 81 -6.11 -3.67 6.15
N ILE A 82 -7.26 -3.36 5.53
CA ILE A 82 -8.40 -4.28 5.44
C ILE A 82 -8.13 -5.38 4.40
N ALA A 83 -7.54 -5.03 3.26
CA ALA A 83 -7.11 -6.00 2.26
C ALA A 83 -6.02 -6.92 2.81
N TYR A 84 -5.06 -6.37 3.56
CA TYR A 84 -4.08 -7.14 4.32
C TYR A 84 -4.75 -8.16 5.23
N LEU A 85 -5.68 -7.73 6.08
CA LEU A 85 -6.35 -8.61 7.05
C LEU A 85 -7.16 -9.73 6.36
N ARG A 86 -7.83 -9.40 5.24
CA ARG A 86 -8.56 -10.37 4.41
C ARG A 86 -7.64 -11.42 3.78
N PHE A 87 -6.46 -11.02 3.34
CA PHE A 87 -5.48 -11.96 2.79
C PHE A 87 -4.84 -12.80 3.91
N ALA A 88 -4.49 -12.16 5.02
CA ALA A 88 -3.87 -12.78 6.19
C ALA A 88 -4.75 -13.89 6.78
N SER A 89 -6.06 -13.69 6.86
CA SER A 89 -6.98 -14.69 7.41
C SER A 89 -6.92 -16.03 6.69
N VAL A 90 -6.78 -16.02 5.36
CA VAL A 90 -6.65 -17.24 4.56
C VAL A 90 -5.23 -17.78 4.60
N TYR A 91 -4.21 -16.92 4.49
CA TYR A 91 -2.82 -17.35 4.39
C TYR A 91 -2.29 -17.94 5.71
N LEU A 92 -2.58 -17.27 6.83
CA LEU A 92 -2.21 -17.67 8.19
C LEU A 92 -3.20 -18.70 8.77
N GLY A 93 -4.42 -18.78 8.24
CA GLY A 93 -5.43 -19.74 8.68
C GLY A 93 -6.10 -19.34 9.99
N PHE A 94 -6.54 -18.08 10.09
CA PHE A 94 -7.27 -17.60 11.26
C PHE A 94 -8.53 -18.44 11.46
N SER A 95 -8.64 -19.04 12.63
CA SER A 95 -9.71 -19.98 12.97
C SER A 95 -10.60 -19.45 14.08
N SER A 96 -10.12 -18.46 14.83
CA SER A 96 -10.78 -17.88 15.99
C SER A 96 -10.84 -16.35 15.91
N LEU A 97 -11.70 -15.75 16.73
CA LEU A 97 -11.75 -14.29 16.85
C LEU A 97 -10.49 -13.76 17.55
N GLU A 98 -9.92 -14.56 18.45
CA GLU A 98 -8.69 -14.29 19.17
C GLU A 98 -7.50 -14.14 18.22
N ASP A 99 -7.39 -15.00 17.20
CA ASP A 99 -6.36 -14.90 16.16
C ASP A 99 -6.43 -13.54 15.42
N LEU A 100 -7.65 -13.14 15.06
CA LEU A 100 -7.90 -11.87 14.38
C LEU A 100 -7.57 -10.68 15.29
N GLN A 101 -7.95 -10.77 16.56
CA GLN A 101 -7.74 -9.71 17.54
C GLN A 101 -6.25 -9.54 17.84
N ALA A 102 -5.50 -10.62 17.95
CA ALA A 102 -4.04 -10.61 18.10
C ALA A 102 -3.37 -9.94 16.89
N GLU A 103 -3.79 -10.26 15.66
CA GLU A 103 -3.26 -9.63 14.46
C GLU A 103 -3.58 -8.13 14.41
N ILE A 104 -4.82 -7.73 14.74
CA ILE A 104 -5.23 -6.33 14.78
C ILE A 104 -4.38 -5.55 15.80
N GLU A 105 -4.12 -6.12 16.98
CA GLU A 105 -3.28 -5.49 17.99
C GLU A 105 -1.82 -5.34 17.51
N ALA A 106 -1.29 -6.36 16.82
CA ALA A 106 0.02 -6.29 16.19
C ALA A 106 0.11 -5.24 15.07
N MET A 107 -1.00 -4.93 14.40
CA MET A 107 -1.08 -3.84 13.42
C MET A 107 -1.10 -2.46 14.08
N ARG A 108 -1.86 -2.30 15.17
CA ARG A 108 -1.97 -1.02 15.91
C ARG A 108 -0.63 -0.55 16.47
N GLY A 109 0.22 -1.47 16.92
CA GLY A 109 1.54 -1.14 17.46
C GLY A 109 2.55 -0.59 16.44
N GLN A 110 2.27 -0.65 15.12
CA GLN A 110 3.28 -0.37 14.09
C GLN A 110 3.12 0.95 13.31
N LYS A 111 1.92 1.56 13.22
CA LYS A 111 1.70 2.98 12.85
C LYS A 111 0.22 3.31 12.60
N GLU A 112 -0.25 4.39 13.21
CA GLU A 112 -1.30 5.24 12.64
C GLU A 112 -0.65 6.10 11.54
N SER A 113 -0.86 5.76 10.26
CA SER A 113 -0.69 6.70 9.16
C SER A 113 -2.05 7.41 8.96
N PRO A 114 -2.08 8.75 8.84
CA PRO A 114 -3.33 9.49 8.72
C PRO A 114 -4.04 9.02 7.46
N VAL A 115 -5.22 8.46 7.67
CA VAL A 115 -6.08 7.95 6.61
C VAL A 115 -6.37 9.12 5.66
N ALA A 116 -5.84 9.07 4.44
CA ALA A 116 -6.27 9.97 3.38
C ALA A 116 -7.63 9.46 2.88
N ASP A 117 -8.69 9.78 3.63
CA ASP A 117 -10.06 9.50 3.26
C ASP A 117 -10.43 10.34 2.02
N CYS A 118 -10.42 9.72 0.84
CA CYS A 118 -10.97 10.34 -0.36
C CYS A 118 -12.49 10.11 -0.51
N GLN A 119 -13.14 9.37 0.39
CA GLN A 119 -14.60 9.26 0.41
C GLN A 119 -15.13 9.24 1.84
N THR A 120 -15.91 10.27 2.17
CA THR A 120 -16.81 10.42 3.33
C THR A 120 -16.24 11.14 4.57
N THR A 121 -16.00 12.44 4.44
CA THR A 121 -16.29 13.38 5.54
C THR A 121 -17.28 14.43 5.04
N LEU A 122 -18.56 14.23 5.35
CA LEU A 122 -19.48 15.34 5.50
C LEU A 122 -19.00 16.13 6.72
N TRP A 123 -18.12 17.09 6.47
CA TRP A 123 -17.71 18.07 7.47
C TRP A 123 -18.96 18.84 7.94
N PRO A 124 -19.21 18.97 9.25
CA PRO A 124 -20.26 19.85 9.74
C PRO A 124 -20.05 21.27 9.19
N ILE A 125 -21.06 21.79 8.49
CA ILE A 125 -21.02 23.06 7.74
C ILE A 125 -20.62 24.25 8.62
N GLU A 126 -20.72 24.13 9.94
CA GLU A 126 -20.39 25.20 10.90
C GLU A 126 -18.88 25.46 11.09
N GLN A 127 -17.98 24.56 10.68
CA GLN A 127 -16.54 24.76 10.87
C GLN A 127 -15.81 25.31 9.61
N MET A 128 -16.56 25.78 8.60
CA MET A 128 -15.99 26.25 7.32
C MET A 128 -15.63 27.75 7.29
N GLU A 129 -16.07 28.54 8.28
CA GLU A 129 -15.84 30.00 8.33
C GLU A 129 -14.45 30.39 8.85
N ASP A 130 -13.80 29.53 9.65
CA ASP A 130 -12.50 29.83 10.26
C ASP A 130 -11.33 29.66 9.28
N LEU A 131 -11.45 28.72 8.34
CA LEU A 131 -10.40 28.43 7.36
C LEU A 131 -10.30 29.52 6.29
N THR A 132 -11.42 30.12 5.87
CA THR A 132 -11.42 31.24 4.91
C THR A 132 -10.74 32.49 5.49
N ARG A 133 -10.89 32.77 6.80
CA ARG A 133 -10.16 33.85 7.48
C ARG A 133 -8.67 33.58 7.65
N SER A 134 -8.26 32.31 7.74
CA SER A 134 -6.84 31.95 7.90
C SER A 134 -6.09 32.01 6.57
N VAL A 135 -6.69 31.53 5.48
CA VAL A 135 -6.09 31.56 4.13
C VAL A 135 -5.94 32.99 3.60
N LEU A 136 -6.92 33.89 3.83
CA LEU A 136 -6.79 35.30 3.45
C LEU A 136 -5.66 36.02 4.21
N ARG A 137 -5.42 35.66 5.48
CA ARG A 137 -4.33 36.25 6.28
C ARG A 137 -2.94 35.84 5.77
N PHE A 138 -2.82 34.69 5.12
CA PHE A 138 -1.54 34.20 4.59
C PHE A 138 -1.19 34.80 3.22
N GLN A 139 -2.18 35.06 2.36
CA GLN A 139 -1.95 35.66 1.02
C GLN A 139 -1.64 37.16 1.04
N VAL A 140 -2.13 37.92 2.04
CA VAL A 140 -1.85 39.38 2.13
C VAL A 140 -0.41 39.67 2.60
N LYS A 141 0.25 38.73 3.30
CA LYS A 141 1.56 38.97 3.94
C LYS A 141 2.78 38.86 3.00
N ARG A 142 2.60 38.43 1.74
CA ARG A 142 3.71 38.32 0.75
C ARG A 142 3.87 39.52 -0.20
N LYS A 143 2.96 40.50 -0.18
CA LYS A 143 3.11 41.75 -0.96
C LYS A 143 3.01 42.97 -0.07
N ARG A 144 4.09 43.30 0.66
CA ARG A 144 4.40 44.67 1.14
C ARG A 144 5.80 44.75 1.76
N GLY A 145 6.76 45.17 0.94
CA GLY A 145 7.71 46.25 1.27
C GLY A 145 9.00 45.92 2.04
N ARG A 146 10.14 46.28 1.43
CA ARG A 146 11.01 47.33 1.99
C ARG A 146 11.94 47.95 0.92
N PRO A 147 12.39 49.21 1.13
CA PRO A 147 12.67 50.19 0.07
C PRO A 147 14.16 50.57 -0.04
N LYS A 148 14.44 51.44 -1.03
CA LYS A 148 15.72 52.06 -1.33
C LYS A 148 16.32 52.89 -0.18
N GLY A 149 17.65 52.83 -0.10
CA GLY A 149 18.56 53.97 0.11
C GLY A 149 18.65 54.58 1.52
N LYS A 150 19.86 54.54 2.09
CA LYS A 150 20.30 55.57 3.05
C LYS A 150 21.76 55.95 2.81
N LYS A 151 21.94 57.24 2.53
CA LYS A 151 23.20 57.98 2.49
C LYS A 151 23.95 57.85 3.82
N ARG A 152 25.28 57.91 3.79
CA ARG A 152 26.09 58.42 4.90
C ARG A 152 27.10 59.41 4.36
N ALA A 153 27.09 60.58 5.01
CA ALA A 153 28.06 61.65 4.88
C ALA A 153 29.35 61.28 5.64
N GLY A 154 30.46 61.87 5.20
CA GLY A 154 31.80 61.77 5.74
C GLY A 154 32.76 62.35 4.72
#